data_AF-A0A961HQ19-F1
#
_entry.id   AF-A0A961HQ19-F1
#
_cell.length_a   1.000
_cell.length_b   1.000
_cell.length_c   1.000
_cell.angle_alpha   90.00
_cell.angle_beta   90.00
_cell.angle_gamma   90.00
#
_symmetry.space_group_name_H-M   'P 1'
#
loop_
_entity.id
_entity.type
_entity.pdbx_description
1 polymer ?
#
loop_
_entity_poly.entity_id
_entity_poly.type
_entity_poly.pdbx_seq_one_letter_code
_entity_poly.pdbx_strand_id
1 'polypeptide(L)' 'MTSGDDTGERNDIPELAAAVDELRTLLRAVDDVRPADMDERFYIHAYNELDLAGRTIIDAFDRERRGDG' A
#
# COMPACT_ATOMS: atom_id res chain seq x y z
N MET A 1 13.02 31.43 -17.59
CA MET A 1 13.60 30.89 -16.35
C MET A 1 12.83 31.58 -15.23
N THR A 2 11.92 30.94 -14.50
CA THR A 2 12.13 29.77 -13.65
C THR A 2 10.93 28.82 -13.69
N SER A 3 11.10 27.58 -14.17
CA SER A 3 10.19 26.49 -13.79
C SER A 3 10.49 26.15 -12.34
N GLY A 4 9.47 26.14 -11.51
CA GLY A 4 9.62 25.87 -10.08
C GLY A 4 8.25 25.72 -9.46
N ASP A 5 7.66 24.54 -9.68
CA ASP A 5 6.99 23.80 -8.60
C ASP A 5 6.87 22.33 -9.05
N ASP A 6 8.02 21.65 -9.07
CA ASP A 6 8.04 20.19 -9.04
C ASP A 6 7.91 19.83 -7.56
N THR A 7 6.68 19.82 -7.06
CA THR A 7 6.34 19.13 -5.81
C THR A 7 6.47 17.64 -6.10
N GLY A 8 7.72 17.19 -6.24
CA GLY A 8 8.08 15.81 -6.04
C GLY A 8 7.76 15.48 -4.59
N GLU A 9 6.49 15.21 -4.30
CA GLU A 9 6.14 14.20 -3.32
C GLU A 9 6.97 13.00 -3.72
N ARG A 10 8.10 12.82 -3.03
CA ARG A 10 8.78 11.55 -3.06
C ARG A 10 7.73 10.57 -2.58
N ASN A 11 7.14 9.84 -3.52
CA ASN A 11 6.55 8.56 -3.26
C ASN A 11 7.72 7.68 -2.81
N ASP A 12 8.16 7.87 -1.56
CA ASP A 12 9.17 7.06 -0.92
C ASP A 12 8.51 5.71 -0.73
N ILE A 13 8.64 4.86 -1.76
CA ILE A 13 8.19 3.47 -1.73
C ILE A 13 8.76 2.87 -0.43
N PRO A 14 7.92 2.42 0.50
CA PRO A 14 8.38 1.89 1.78
C PRO A 14 9.33 0.71 1.57
N GLU A 15 10.16 0.43 2.56
CA GLU A 15 10.95 -0.80 2.58
C GLU A 15 10.01 -2.02 2.49
N LEU A 16 10.45 -3.09 1.82
CA LEU A 16 9.61 -4.27 1.60
C LEU A 16 9.06 -4.85 2.91
N ALA A 17 9.87 -4.88 3.97
CA ALA A 17 9.44 -5.35 5.28
C ALA A 17 8.27 -4.50 5.83
N ALA A 18 8.35 -3.18 5.72
CA ALA A 18 7.30 -2.27 6.16
C ALA A 18 6.01 -2.45 5.31
N ALA A 19 6.14 -2.57 3.99
CA ALA A 19 5.01 -2.80 3.10
C ALA A 19 4.28 -4.13 3.42
N VAL A 20 5.03 -5.18 3.76
CA VAL A 20 4.48 -6.46 4.18
C VAL A 20 3.77 -6.36 5.55
N ASP A 21 4.33 -5.59 6.49
CA ASP A 21 3.71 -5.37 7.80
C ASP A 21 2.41 -4.53 7.71
N GLU A 22 2.35 -3.57 6.80
CA GLU A 22 1.12 -2.84 6.48
C GLU A 22 0.05 -3.77 5.91
N LEU A 23 0.39 -4.64 4.95
CA LEU A 23 -0.56 -5.63 4.43
C LEU A 23 -1.07 -6.58 5.54
N ARG A 24 -0.18 -7.06 6.43
CA ARG A 24 -0.59 -7.88 7.58
C ARG A 24 -1.57 -7.15 8.48
N THR A 25 -1.37 -5.85 8.68
CA THR A 25 -2.25 -5.00 9.49
C THR A 25 -3.62 -4.85 8.82
N LEU A 26 -3.66 -4.60 7.51
CA LEU A 26 -4.90 -4.52 6.73
C LEU A 26 -5.69 -5.83 6.79
N LEU A 27 -5.04 -6.98 6.59
CA LEU A 27 -5.71 -8.28 6.64
C LEU A 27 -6.31 -8.56 8.02
N ARG A 28 -5.58 -8.24 9.10
CA ARG A 28 -6.12 -8.36 10.47
C ARG A 28 -7.31 -7.44 10.71
N ALA A 29 -7.24 -6.21 10.21
CA ALA A 29 -8.35 -5.27 10.33
C ALA A 29 -9.62 -5.80 9.65
N VAL A 30 -9.49 -6.51 8.52
CA VAL A 30 -10.62 -7.18 7.86
C VAL A 30 -11.15 -8.34 8.69
N ASP A 31 -10.28 -9.17 9.27
CA ASP A 31 -10.67 -10.30 10.13
C ASP A 31 -11.43 -9.85 11.40
N ASP A 32 -11.15 -8.65 11.90
CA ASP A 32 -11.78 -8.08 13.11
C ASP A 32 -13.19 -7.52 12.85
N VAL A 33 -13.62 -7.40 11.59
CA VAL A 33 -14.96 -6.92 11.23
C VAL A 33 -15.96 -8.08 11.22
N ARG A 34 -17.11 -7.90 11.87
CA ARG A 34 -18.16 -8.91 11.86
C ARG A 34 -18.84 -8.91 10.47
N PRO A 35 -19.25 -10.07 9.93
CA PRO A 35 -19.91 -10.12 8.62
C PRO A 35 -21.16 -9.23 8.50
N ALA A 36 -21.87 -8.99 9.61
CA ALA A 36 -23.04 -8.11 9.63
C ALA A 36 -22.71 -6.62 9.43
N ASP A 37 -21.45 -6.22 9.66
CA ASP A 37 -20.96 -4.84 9.49
C ASP A 37 -20.26 -4.64 8.13
N MET A 38 -20.05 -5.71 7.35
CA MET A 38 -19.44 -5.66 6.02
C MET A 38 -20.47 -5.32 4.95
N ASP A 39 -20.74 -4.03 4.76
CA ASP A 39 -21.62 -3.53 3.70
C ASP A 39 -20.89 -3.38 2.34
N GLU A 40 -21.62 -2.96 1.30
CA GLU A 40 -21.04 -2.76 -0.03
C GLU A 40 -19.85 -1.78 -0.04
N ARG A 41 -19.91 -0.72 0.78
CA ARG A 41 -18.84 0.29 0.85
C ARG A 41 -17.61 -0.28 1.54
N PHE A 42 -17.80 -1.11 2.56
CA PHE A 42 -16.71 -1.83 3.19
C PHE A 42 -15.96 -2.68 2.17
N TYR A 43 -16.66 -3.48 1.37
CA TYR A 43 -16.00 -4.33 0.36
C TYR A 43 -15.26 -3.53 -0.71
N ILE A 44 -15.85 -2.43 -1.20
CA ILE A 44 -15.19 -1.54 -2.18
C ILE A 44 -13.90 -0.95 -1.58
N HIS A 45 -13.98 -0.46 -0.35
CA HIS A 45 -12.81 0.12 0.32
C HIS A 45 -11.74 -0.93 0.61
N ALA A 46 -12.11 -2.09 1.17
CA ALA A 46 -11.19 -3.18 1.45
C ALA A 46 -10.48 -3.68 0.18
N TYR A 47 -11.19 -3.74 -0.96
CA TYR A 47 -10.58 -4.09 -2.23
C TYR A 47 -9.56 -3.03 -2.69
N ASN A 48 -9.89 -1.75 -2.60
CA ASN A 48 -8.97 -0.66 -3.00
C ASN A 48 -7.71 -0.64 -2.12
N GLU A 49 -7.86 -0.83 -0.81
CA GLU A 49 -6.72 -0.92 0.12
C GLU A 49 -5.84 -2.14 -0.18
N LEU A 50 -6.45 -3.28 -0.53
CA LEU A 50 -5.70 -4.48 -0.90
C LEU A 50 -4.95 -4.32 -2.23
N ASP A 51 -5.58 -3.71 -3.24
CA ASP A 51 -4.92 -3.39 -4.53
C ASP A 51 -3.75 -2.43 -4.31
N LEU A 52 -3.93 -1.39 -3.50
CA LEU A 52 -2.88 -0.45 -3.16
C LEU A 52 -1.71 -1.13 -2.43
N ALA A 53 -1.98 -1.88 -1.36
CA ALA A 53 -0.95 -2.59 -0.62
C ALA A 53 -0.19 -3.60 -1.49
N GLY A 54 -0.90 -4.29 -2.39
CA GLY A 54 -0.30 -5.20 -3.37
C GLY A 54 0.69 -4.51 -4.30
N ARG A 55 0.31 -3.35 -4.87
CA ARG A 55 1.20 -2.55 -5.73
C ARG A 55 2.42 -2.05 -4.96
N THR A 56 2.21 -1.54 -3.75
CA THR A 56 3.29 -1.07 -2.89
C THR A 56 4.31 -2.16 -2.60
N ILE A 57 3.87 -3.39 -2.30
CA ILE A 57 4.77 -4.53 -2.07
C ILE A 57 5.55 -4.88 -3.33
N ILE A 58 4.90 -4.92 -4.49
CA ILE A 58 5.57 -5.21 -5.77
C ILE A 58 6.63 -4.15 -6.05
N ASP A 59 6.30 -2.87 -5.90
CA ASP A 59 7.22 -1.76 -6.13
C ASP A 59 8.40 -1.79 -5.14
N ALA A 60 8.15 -2.10 -3.86
CA ALA A 60 9.19 -2.25 -2.84
C ALA A 60 10.13 -3.43 -3.14
N PHE A 61 9.57 -4.57 -3.53
CA PHE A 61 10.34 -5.75 -3.93
C PHE A 61 11.23 -5.47 -5.15
N ASP A 62 10.66 -4.81 -6.17
CA ASP A 62 11.39 -4.45 -7.38
C ASP A 62 12.51 -3.43 -7.09
N ARG A 63 12.29 -2.50 -6.15
CA ARG A 63 13.30 -1.55 -5.68
C ARG A 63 14.44 -2.25 -4.96
N GLU A 64 14.14 -3.14 -4.01
CA GLU A 64 15.15 -3.91 -3.25
C GLU A 64 16.01 -4.75 -4.20
N ARG A 65 15.37 -5.45 -5.15
CA ARG A 65 16.07 -6.22 -6.19
C ARG A 65 17.00 -5.39 -7.08
N ARG A 66 16.70 -4.10 -7.30
CA ARG A 66 17.55 -3.18 -8.07
C ARG A 66 18.67 -2.55 -7.23
N GLY A 67 18.48 -2.44 -5.91
CA GLY A 67 19.46 -1.89 -4.98
C GLY A 67 20.55 -2.88 -4.56
N ASP A 68 20.25 -4.18 -4.60
CA ASP A 68 21.16 -5.27 -4.26
C ASP A 68 22.00 -5.79 -5.45
N GLY A 69 22.13 -5.02 -6.54
CA GLY A 69 22.96 -5.34 -7.72
C GLY A 69 24.18 -4.43 -7.85
#